data_AF-A0A136KS63-F1
#
_entry.id   AF-A0A136KS63-F1
#
_cell.length_a   1.000
_cell.length_b   1.000
_cell.length_c   1.000
_cell.angle_alpha   90.00
_cell.angle_beta   90.00
_cell.angle_gamma   90.00
#
_symmetry.space_group_name_H-M   'P 1'
#
loop_
_entity.id
_entity.type
_entity.pdbx_description
1 polymer ?
#
loop_
_entity_poly.entity_id
_entity_poly.type
_entity_poly.pdbx_seq_one_letter_code
_entity_poly.pdbx_strand_id
1 'polypeptide(L)' 'MIVLNSEDREILVSATKDVRLQVAQLKVVLEQFKTKALQFKRLDVRFDKPIVVYVQ' A
#
# COMPACT_ATOMS: atom_id res chain seq x y z
N MET A 1 5.21 -11.26 -7.82
CA MET A 1 4.30 -10.16 -7.43
C MET A 1 3.18 -10.78 -6.63
N ILE A 2 2.87 -10.24 -5.45
CA ILE A 2 1.72 -10.69 -4.66
C ILE A 2 0.73 -9.52 -4.62
N VAL A 3 -0.53 -9.82 -4.91
CA VAL A 3 -1.63 -8.84 -4.89
C VAL A 3 -2.56 -9.22 -3.77
N LEU A 4 -2.82 -8.27 -2.87
CA LEU A 4 -3.78 -8.39 -1.79
C LEU A 4 -4.99 -7.53 -2.16
N ASN A 5 -6.13 -8.17 -2.37
CA ASN A 5 -7.39 -7.50 -2.72
C ASN A 5 -8.31 -7.44 -1.50
N SER A 6 -8.93 -6.30 -1.27
CA SER A 6 -9.97 -6.10 -0.26
C SER A 6 -11.04 -5.17 -0.83
N GLU A 7 -12.18 -5.74 -1.21
CA GLU A 7 -13.29 -5.00 -1.84
C GLU A 7 -12.79 -4.14 -3.01
N ASP A 8 -12.83 -2.81 -2.86
CA ASP A 8 -12.44 -1.82 -3.88
C ASP A 8 -10.96 -1.40 -3.81
N ARG A 9 -10.16 -2.07 -2.97
CA ARG A 9 -8.77 -1.71 -2.70
C ARG A 9 -7.82 -2.83 -3.12
N GLU A 10 -6.71 -2.41 -3.72
CA GLU A 10 -5.62 -3.30 -4.13
C GLU A 10 -4.32 -2.88 -3.45
N ILE A 11 -3.60 -3.84 -2.87
CA ILE A 11 -2.26 -3.65 -2.32
C ILE A 11 -1.29 -4.58 -3.05
N LEU A 12 -0.23 -4.01 -3.64
CA LEU A 12 0.80 -4.76 -4.34
C LEU A 12 2.06 -4.84 -3.49
N VAL A 13 2.51 -6.07 -3.24
CA VAL A 13 3.75 -6.36 -2.51
C VAL A 13 4.68 -7.24 -3.35
N SER A 14 5.96 -7.19 -3.04
CA SER A 14 7.01 -7.99 -3.67
C SER A 14 7.39 -9.16 -2.77
N ALA A 15 7.50 -10.35 -3.37
CA ALA A 15 8.02 -11.54 -2.71
C ALA A 15 9.55 -11.53 -2.60
N THR A 16 10.23 -10.64 -3.33
CA THR A 16 11.71 -10.60 -3.43
C THR A 16 12.33 -9.42 -2.68
N LYS A 17 11.53 -8.43 -2.24
CA LYS A 17 12.02 -7.34 -1.38
C LYS A 17 11.91 -7.71 0.10
N ASP A 18 12.65 -7.00 0.94
CA ASP A 18 12.58 -7.11 2.38
C ASP A 18 11.14 -6.94 2.88
N VAL A 19 10.62 -7.99 3.53
CA VAL A 19 9.25 -8.03 4.04
C VAL A 19 9.03 -7.04 5.19
N ARG A 20 10.03 -6.85 6.06
CA ARG A 20 9.92 -5.93 7.21
C ARG A 20 9.84 -4.49 6.73
N LEU A 21 10.65 -4.13 5.73
CA LEU A 21 10.60 -2.81 5.10
C LEU A 21 9.23 -2.56 4.47
N GLN A 22 8.72 -3.51 3.69
CA GLN A 22 7.40 -3.39 3.06
C GLN A 22 6.28 -3.26 4.09
N VAL A 23 6.32 -4.03 5.18
CA VAL A 23 5.35 -3.93 6.28
C VAL A 23 5.43 -2.57 6.99
N ALA A 24 6.63 -2.05 7.23
CA ALA A 24 6.83 -0.74 7.85
C ALA A 24 6.26 0.38 6.97
N GLN A 25 6.55 0.34 5.66
CA GLN A 25 5.99 1.28 4.67
C GLN A 25 4.46 1.19 4.63
N LEU A 26 3.90 -0.03 4.62
CA LEU A 26 2.46 -0.24 4.62
C LEU A 26 1.81 0.40 5.85
N LYS A 27 2.36 0.16 7.05
CA LYS A 27 1.84 0.73 8.30
C LYS A 27 1.81 2.26 8.26
N VAL A 28 2.91 2.89 7.86
CA VAL A 28 2.99 4.36 7.79
C VAL A 28 1.95 4.92 6.83
N VAL A 29 1.81 4.34 5.64
CA VAL A 29 0.87 4.81 4.62
C VAL A 29 -0.58 4.60 5.06
N LEU A 30 -0.91 3.43 5.64
CA LEU A 30 -2.25 3.14 6.13
C LEU A 30 -2.66 4.04 7.30
N GLU A 31 -1.74 4.33 8.23
CA GLU A 31 -1.99 5.29 9.32
C GLU A 31 -2.26 6.69 8.75
N GLN A 32 -1.50 7.15 7.75
CA GLN A 32 -1.77 8.45 7.11
C GLN A 32 -3.15 8.51 6.45
N PHE A 33 -3.59 7.44 5.79
CA PHE A 33 -4.93 7.37 5.21
C PHE A 33 -6.02 7.42 6.28
N LYS A 34 -5.81 6.71 7.39
CA LYS A 34 -6.73 6.72 8.55
C LYS A 34 -6.81 8.11 9.17
N THR A 35 -5.69 8.76 9.46
CA THR A 35 -5.67 10.11 10.08
C THR A 35 -6.25 11.18 9.17
N LYS A 36 -6.05 11.09 7.86
CA LYS A 36 -6.52 12.09 6.89
C LYS A 36 -7.89 11.77 6.28
N ALA A 37 -8.54 10.68 6.70
CA ALA A 37 -9.78 10.18 6.13
C ALA A 37 -9.73 10.04 4.58
N LEU A 38 -8.57 9.66 4.06
CA LEU A 38 -8.33 9.53 2.62
C LEU A 38 -8.64 8.10 2.15
N GLN A 39 -9.24 7.99 0.97
CA GLN A 39 -9.50 6.71 0.31
C GLN A 39 -8.49 6.48 -0.82
N PHE A 40 -8.06 5.23 -1.01
CA PHE A 40 -7.22 4.84 -2.13
C PHE A 40 -7.80 3.62 -2.83
N LYS A 41 -7.61 3.56 -4.15
CA LYS A 41 -7.93 2.42 -5.00
C LYS A 41 -6.78 1.40 -5.04
N ARG A 42 -5.53 1.90 -5.08
CA ARG A 42 -4.34 1.05 -5.15
C ARG A 42 -3.18 1.60 -4.33
N LEU A 43 -2.48 0.73 -3.62
CA LEU A 43 -1.22 1.00 -2.93
C LEU A 43 -0.15 0.01 -3.39
N ASP A 44 0.94 0.50 -3.95
CA ASP A 44 2.05 -0.33 -4.41
C ASP A 44 3.31 -0.03 -3.58
N VAL A 45 3.74 -1.01 -2.78
CA VAL A 45 4.94 -0.90 -1.92
C VAL A 45 6.15 -1.63 -2.48
N ARG A 46 6.11 -2.03 -3.77
CA ARG A 46 7.26 -2.70 -4.41
C ARG A 46 8.41 -1.74 -4.69
N PHE A 47 8.12 -0.44 -4.74
CA PHE A 47 9.08 0.64 -5.02
C PHE A 47 9.70 1.19 -3.73
N ASP A 48 10.79 1.95 -3.85
CA ASP A 48 11.45 2.55 -2.67
C ASP A 48 10.56 3.61 -2.01
N LYS A 49 9.74 4.29 -2.80
CA LYS A 49 8.66 5.15 -2.34
C LYS A 49 7.32 4.52 -2.76
N PRO A 50 6.38 4.27 -1.84
CA PRO A 50 5.08 3.72 -2.18
C PRO A 50 4.34 4.57 -3.21
N ILE A 51 3.68 3.92 -4.16
CA ILE A 51 2.83 4.58 -5.16
C ILE A 51 1.37 4.42 -4.75
N VAL A 52 0.62 5.51 -4.77
CA VAL A 52 -0.80 5.54 -4.39
C VAL A 52 -1.63 5.96 -5.60
N VAL A 53 -2.68 5.20 -5.88
CA VAL A 53 -3.77 5.61 -6.80
C VAL A 53 -5.00 5.88 -5.96
N TYR A 54 -5.52 7.11 -6.02
CA TYR A 54 -6.67 7.55 -5.25
C TYR A 54 -7.99 7.12 -5.90
N VAL A 55 -9.05 7.07 -5.10
CA VAL A 55 -10.43 6.98 -5.62
C VAL A 55 -10.75 8.32 -6.28
N GLN A 56 -11.26 8.29 -7.51
CA GLN A 56 -11.73 9.49 -8.23
C GLN A 56 -13.11 9.90 -7.73
#